data_AF-A0A5J4T929-F1
#
_entry.id   AF-A0A5J4T929-F1
#
_cell.length_a   1.000
_cell.length_b   1.000
_cell.length_c   1.000
_cell.angle_alpha   90.00
_cell.angle_beta   90.00
_cell.angle_gamma   90.00
#
_symmetry.space_group_name_H-M   'P 1'
#
loop_
_entity.id
_entity.type
_entity.pdbx_description
1 polymer ?
#
loop_
_entity_poly.entity_id
_entity_poly.type
_entity_poly.pdbx_seq_one_letter_code
_entity_poly.pdbx_strand_id
1 'polypeptide(L)'
;YGGGIFVQVESGGKIIIDGQCKFIECKAGASGGGIRVNIYDANSLFTLEDDAQFENCTADDTQYVQGGGGISIHIYDQGFSIVNQVSFKNCNASFGGGIYLFIGSYIQVKQILNRTTFYNCEAQSQGGGMFAQVFHSNCILQLIGVVFEKCAAFGSYGRGGGISLDVRTGTLLLMYETCQYLNCSSGWLGGGCHILCFQTNNNVQITGQHEFDNCSSYVGGGMSIQIDDKGIIKINQSTFKDCQSRYLGGGINANLIDGTINIEDTTFSNCNCTQPGNGGALYLNQRSSSLISIINSSFINCKTISNSSNQSYGWGGAINIQTEITAENLNQQNFLMRDLIFIGCSAVNSIGNNIHIYTP
;
A
#
# COMPACT_ATOMS: atom_id res chain seq x y z
N TYR A 1 -25.45 7.19 2.50
CA TYR A 1 -26.07 5.83 2.43
C TYR A 1 -25.66 5.16 1.14
N GLY A 2 -25.76 3.83 1.03
CA GLY A 2 -25.35 3.10 -0.18
C GLY A 2 -26.22 3.45 -1.40
N GLY A 3 -25.62 3.66 -2.57
CA GLY A 3 -26.37 4.10 -3.76
C GLY A 3 -27.27 3.02 -4.35
N GLY A 4 -26.93 1.74 -4.17
CA GLY A 4 -27.79 0.61 -4.47
C GLY A 4 -28.38 -0.02 -3.21
N ILE A 5 -27.54 -0.41 -2.24
CA ILE A 5 -27.98 -1.13 -1.04
C ILE A 5 -27.32 -0.54 0.22
N PHE A 6 -28.10 -0.37 1.28
CA PHE A 6 -27.62 -0.19 2.64
C PHE A 6 -27.91 -1.44 3.46
N VAL A 7 -26.89 -2.03 4.07
CA VAL A 7 -26.97 -3.25 4.86
C VAL A 7 -26.49 -2.98 6.27
N GLN A 8 -27.24 -3.49 7.25
CA GLN A 8 -26.86 -3.56 8.65
C GLN A 8 -27.01 -5.02 9.09
N VAL A 9 -25.90 -5.64 9.50
CA VAL A 9 -25.84 -7.04 9.94
C VAL A 9 -25.49 -7.06 11.43
N GLU A 10 -26.36 -7.64 12.24
CA GLU A 10 -26.25 -7.64 13.71
C GLU A 10 -26.71 -8.98 14.28
N SER A 11 -26.37 -9.25 15.54
CA SER A 11 -26.92 -10.37 16.31
C SER A 11 -26.77 -11.74 15.62
N GLY A 12 -25.66 -11.98 14.92
CA GLY A 12 -25.38 -13.24 14.21
C GLY A 12 -26.06 -13.37 12.85
N GLY A 13 -26.61 -12.27 12.32
CA GLY A 13 -27.21 -12.22 10.99
C GLY A 13 -26.21 -12.56 9.88
N LYS A 14 -26.72 -13.06 8.75
CA LYS A 14 -25.90 -13.42 7.60
C LYS A 14 -26.54 -12.89 6.33
N ILE A 15 -25.80 -12.09 5.58
CA ILE A 15 -26.21 -11.55 4.29
C ILE A 15 -25.22 -12.00 3.23
N ILE A 16 -25.74 -12.48 2.12
CA ILE A 16 -24.99 -12.93 0.96
C ILE A 16 -25.48 -12.14 -0.25
N ILE A 17 -24.55 -11.58 -1.00
CA ILE A 17 -24.79 -11.03 -2.33
C ILE A 17 -24.24 -12.04 -3.33
N ASP A 18 -25.16 -12.66 -4.09
CA ASP A 18 -24.87 -13.69 -5.08
C ASP A 18 -23.97 -13.16 -6.21
N GLY A 19 -23.17 -14.04 -6.79
CA GLY A 19 -22.24 -13.74 -7.87
C GLY A 19 -22.85 -13.14 -9.13
N GLN A 20 -24.14 -13.37 -9.36
CA GLN A 20 -24.86 -12.79 -10.51
C GLN A 20 -25.26 -11.34 -10.29
N CYS A 21 -25.10 -10.80 -9.08
CA CYS A 21 -25.43 -9.42 -8.78
C CYS A 21 -24.44 -8.44 -9.45
N LYS A 22 -25.02 -7.42 -10.09
CA LYS A 22 -24.27 -6.32 -10.72
C LYS A 22 -24.76 -4.98 -10.19
N PHE A 23 -23.82 -4.19 -9.71
CA PHE A 23 -24.03 -2.82 -9.28
C PHE A 23 -23.44 -1.93 -10.36
N ILE A 24 -24.30 -1.37 -11.21
CA ILE A 24 -23.91 -0.58 -12.37
C ILE A 24 -24.39 0.85 -12.17
N GLU A 25 -23.48 1.82 -12.32
CA GLU A 25 -23.76 3.25 -12.23
C GLU A 25 -24.45 3.67 -10.91
N CYS A 26 -24.24 2.90 -9.85
CA CYS A 26 -24.79 3.23 -8.53
C CYS A 26 -24.05 4.45 -7.96
N LYS A 27 -24.81 5.41 -7.44
CA LYS A 27 -24.28 6.68 -6.94
C LYS A 27 -24.79 6.97 -5.55
N ALA A 28 -23.88 7.38 -4.68
CA ALA A 28 -24.20 7.88 -3.36
C ALA A 28 -23.52 9.22 -3.12
N GLY A 29 -24.21 10.16 -2.48
CA GLY A 29 -23.60 11.42 -2.02
C GLY A 29 -22.71 11.27 -0.78
N ALA A 30 -22.56 10.05 -0.25
CA ALA A 30 -21.64 9.70 0.84
C ALA A 30 -21.58 8.17 1.02
N SER A 31 -20.47 7.68 1.57
CA SER A 31 -20.26 6.30 2.03
C SER A 31 -20.01 5.21 0.97
N GLY A 32 -20.99 4.76 0.19
CA GLY A 32 -20.79 3.59 -0.67
C GLY A 32 -21.52 3.74 -1.98
N GLY A 33 -20.82 3.89 -3.11
CA GLY A 33 -21.51 4.17 -4.38
C GLY A 33 -22.46 3.04 -4.78
N GLY A 34 -22.03 1.78 -4.68
CA GLY A 34 -22.88 0.60 -4.81
C GLY A 34 -23.51 0.17 -3.49
N ILE A 35 -22.69 -0.27 -2.53
CA ILE A 35 -23.17 -0.82 -1.26
C ILE A 35 -22.53 -0.11 -0.08
N ARG A 36 -23.32 0.12 0.97
CA ARG A 36 -22.81 0.46 2.31
C ARG A 36 -23.19 -0.65 3.28
N VAL A 37 -22.21 -1.23 3.98
CA VAL A 37 -22.40 -2.32 4.93
C VAL A 37 -21.87 -1.95 6.30
N ASN A 38 -22.71 -2.05 7.33
CA ASN A 38 -22.30 -2.08 8.72
C ASN A 38 -22.47 -3.50 9.28
N ILE A 39 -21.44 -4.02 9.93
CA ILE A 39 -21.44 -5.33 10.56
C ILE A 39 -21.10 -5.16 12.03
N TYR A 40 -21.97 -5.63 12.91
CA TYR A 40 -21.82 -5.58 14.36
C TYR A 40 -22.00 -6.97 14.96
N ASP A 41 -21.47 -7.16 16.17
CA ASP A 41 -21.59 -8.37 16.98
C ASP A 41 -20.90 -9.62 16.41
N ALA A 42 -20.60 -10.54 17.33
CA ALA A 42 -20.04 -11.84 16.98
C ALA A 42 -20.98 -12.64 16.07
N ASN A 43 -20.38 -13.38 15.14
CA ASN A 43 -21.04 -14.24 14.15
C ASN A 43 -21.84 -13.53 13.05
N SER A 44 -21.88 -12.20 13.03
CA SER A 44 -22.47 -11.43 11.94
C SER A 44 -21.58 -11.44 10.70
N LEU A 45 -22.16 -11.79 9.56
CA LEU A 45 -21.43 -12.04 8.32
C LEU A 45 -22.06 -11.34 7.13
N PHE A 46 -21.22 -10.62 6.38
CA PHE A 46 -21.53 -10.16 5.04
C PHE A 46 -20.60 -10.82 4.01
N THR A 47 -21.18 -11.43 2.98
CA THR A 47 -20.41 -12.09 1.92
C THR A 47 -20.75 -11.48 0.57
N LEU A 48 -19.72 -11.11 -0.18
CA LEU A 48 -19.81 -10.95 -1.64
C LEU A 48 -19.25 -12.23 -2.26
N GLU A 49 -20.11 -12.94 -2.98
CA GLU A 49 -19.73 -14.16 -3.68
C GLU A 49 -19.03 -13.87 -5.00
N ASP A 50 -18.40 -14.92 -5.50
CA ASP A 50 -17.61 -14.98 -6.71
C ASP A 50 -18.35 -14.40 -7.90
N ASP A 51 -17.66 -13.65 -8.76
CA ASP A 51 -18.20 -13.00 -9.96
C ASP A 51 -19.11 -11.79 -9.74
N ALA A 52 -19.42 -11.39 -8.50
CA ALA A 52 -20.16 -10.15 -8.25
C ALA A 52 -19.42 -8.93 -8.85
N GLN A 53 -20.18 -7.98 -9.43
CA GLN A 53 -19.59 -6.88 -10.22
C GLN A 53 -20.04 -5.51 -9.74
N PHE A 54 -19.09 -4.58 -9.68
CA PHE A 54 -19.31 -3.15 -9.46
C PHE A 54 -18.71 -2.39 -10.64
N GLU A 55 -19.54 -1.69 -11.41
CA GLU A 55 -19.11 -0.94 -12.59
C GLU A 55 -19.62 0.51 -12.55
N ASN A 56 -18.72 1.47 -12.72
CA ASN A 56 -19.01 2.90 -12.74
C ASN A 56 -19.73 3.39 -11.46
N CYS A 57 -19.49 2.74 -10.31
CA CYS A 57 -20.09 3.15 -9.04
C CYS A 57 -19.33 4.34 -8.44
N THR A 58 -20.05 5.32 -7.91
CA THR A 58 -19.44 6.56 -7.39
C THR A 58 -19.95 6.91 -6.00
N ALA A 59 -19.03 7.18 -5.08
CA ALA A 59 -19.33 7.85 -3.81
C ALA A 59 -18.82 9.31 -3.89
N ASP A 60 -19.73 10.23 -4.18
CA ASP A 60 -19.44 11.66 -4.32
C ASP A 60 -19.45 12.32 -2.93
N ASP A 61 -18.30 12.27 -2.25
CA ASP A 61 -18.17 12.77 -0.90
C ASP A 61 -17.83 14.27 -0.89
N THR A 62 -18.87 15.09 -0.83
CA THR A 62 -18.76 16.55 -0.68
C THR A 62 -18.52 16.99 0.77
N GLN A 63 -18.50 16.07 1.75
CA GLN A 63 -18.55 16.41 3.19
C GLN A 63 -17.56 15.61 4.08
N TYR A 64 -16.46 15.08 3.55
CA TYR A 64 -15.46 14.30 4.29
C TYR A 64 -15.99 12.99 4.92
N VAL A 65 -17.09 12.46 4.40
CA VAL A 65 -17.64 11.17 4.79
C VAL A 65 -16.90 10.04 4.06
N GLN A 66 -16.02 9.38 4.80
CA GLN A 66 -15.27 8.19 4.39
C GLN A 66 -16.17 7.20 3.63
N GLY A 67 -15.77 6.86 2.41
CA GLY A 67 -16.61 6.02 1.57
C GLY A 67 -15.98 5.59 0.26
N GLY A 68 -16.27 4.35 -0.14
CA GLY A 68 -15.70 3.70 -1.32
C GLY A 68 -16.67 3.70 -2.50
N GLY A 69 -16.13 3.80 -3.71
CA GLY A 69 -16.95 4.01 -4.91
C GLY A 69 -17.81 2.80 -5.23
N GLY A 70 -17.26 1.59 -5.13
CA GLY A 70 -18.02 0.35 -5.22
C GLY A 70 -18.75 0.02 -3.91
N ILE A 71 -17.99 -0.16 -2.84
CA ILE A 71 -18.52 -0.58 -1.54
C ILE A 71 -17.78 0.09 -0.38
N SER A 72 -18.52 0.39 0.67
CA SER A 72 -17.97 0.77 1.97
C SER A 72 -18.37 -0.24 3.03
N ILE A 73 -17.38 -0.91 3.60
CA ILE A 73 -17.52 -1.96 4.61
C ILE A 73 -17.01 -1.43 5.95
N HIS A 74 -17.88 -1.42 6.95
CA HIS A 74 -17.52 -1.05 8.32
C HIS A 74 -17.79 -2.24 9.24
N ILE A 75 -16.75 -2.68 9.93
CA ILE A 75 -16.78 -3.82 10.83
C ILE A 75 -16.55 -3.34 12.27
N TYR A 76 -17.49 -3.69 13.14
CA TYR A 76 -17.52 -3.43 14.56
C TYR A 76 -17.71 -4.76 15.32
N ASP A 77 -17.19 -4.81 16.57
CA ASP A 77 -17.55 -5.83 17.57
C ASP A 77 -17.62 -7.30 17.09
N GLN A 78 -16.51 -7.84 16.54
CA GLN A 78 -16.36 -9.24 16.04
C GLN A 78 -17.15 -9.62 14.78
N GLY A 79 -17.81 -8.66 14.11
CA GLY A 79 -18.31 -8.89 12.75
C GLY A 79 -17.19 -9.27 11.79
N PHE A 80 -17.52 -9.92 10.67
CA PHE A 80 -16.54 -10.16 9.61
C PHE A 80 -17.19 -10.14 8.23
N SER A 81 -16.39 -9.87 7.21
CA SER A 81 -16.85 -9.98 5.82
C SER A 81 -15.89 -10.79 4.96
N ILE A 82 -16.43 -11.33 3.88
CA ILE A 82 -15.69 -12.08 2.88
C ILE A 82 -15.95 -11.41 1.54
N VAL A 83 -14.89 -11.01 0.85
CA VAL A 83 -14.93 -10.53 -0.53
C VAL A 83 -14.14 -11.50 -1.37
N ASN A 84 -14.83 -12.30 -2.19
CA ASN A 84 -14.22 -13.38 -2.94
C ASN A 84 -14.47 -13.20 -4.45
N GLN A 85 -13.42 -13.17 -5.24
CA GLN A 85 -13.48 -13.13 -6.72
C GLN A 85 -14.41 -12.04 -7.27
N VAL A 86 -14.43 -10.87 -6.62
CA VAL A 86 -15.27 -9.72 -7.02
C VAL A 86 -14.51 -8.82 -8.00
N SER A 87 -15.23 -8.17 -8.90
CA SER A 87 -14.67 -7.18 -9.83
C SER A 87 -15.18 -5.76 -9.54
N PHE A 88 -14.25 -4.83 -9.34
CA PHE A 88 -14.51 -3.39 -9.26
C PHE A 88 -13.91 -2.69 -10.48
N LYS A 89 -14.75 -2.01 -11.26
CA LYS A 89 -14.34 -1.38 -12.51
C LYS A 89 -14.83 0.06 -12.57
N ASN A 90 -13.93 0.99 -12.87
CA ASN A 90 -14.24 2.42 -13.02
C ASN A 90 -14.96 3.02 -11.80
N CYS A 91 -14.73 2.48 -10.60
CA CYS A 91 -15.35 2.99 -9.40
C CYS A 91 -14.57 4.19 -8.88
N ASN A 92 -15.26 5.20 -8.37
CA ASN A 92 -14.67 6.47 -7.95
C ASN A 92 -15.17 6.91 -6.57
N ALA A 93 -14.26 7.40 -5.72
CA ALA A 93 -14.61 8.02 -4.45
C ALA A 93 -13.53 8.98 -3.93
N SER A 94 -13.75 9.60 -2.77
CA SER A 94 -12.67 10.30 -2.07
C SER A 94 -11.64 9.34 -1.45
N PHE A 95 -12.10 8.17 -1.02
CA PHE A 95 -11.33 7.19 -0.26
C PHE A 95 -11.67 5.76 -0.70
N GLY A 96 -10.75 5.04 -1.34
CA GLY A 96 -11.04 3.68 -1.78
C GLY A 96 -11.94 3.66 -3.02
N GLY A 97 -11.40 3.95 -4.21
CA GLY A 97 -12.22 4.06 -5.43
C GLY A 97 -13.11 2.84 -5.67
N GLY A 98 -12.60 1.63 -5.43
CA GLY A 98 -13.42 0.41 -5.34
C GLY A 98 -13.96 0.16 -3.94
N ILE A 99 -13.07 -0.06 -2.96
CA ILE A 99 -13.44 -0.43 -1.60
C ILE A 99 -12.91 0.59 -0.58
N TYR A 100 -13.81 1.05 0.29
CA TYR A 100 -13.42 1.60 1.59
C TYR A 100 -13.68 0.54 2.68
N LEU A 101 -12.66 0.22 3.45
CA LEU A 101 -12.72 -0.76 4.53
C LEU A 101 -12.33 -0.12 5.86
N PHE A 102 -13.24 -0.19 6.83
CA PHE A 102 -12.99 0.23 8.19
C PHE A 102 -13.15 -0.95 9.15
N ILE A 103 -12.13 -1.22 9.96
CA ILE A 103 -12.15 -2.24 11.01
C ILE A 103 -11.89 -1.56 12.36
N GLY A 104 -12.95 -1.49 13.17
CA GLY A 104 -12.99 -0.81 14.45
C GLY A 104 -13.33 -1.74 15.62
N SER A 105 -12.71 -2.91 15.72
CA SER A 105 -13.07 -3.92 16.74
C SER A 105 -12.02 -4.09 17.83
N TYR A 106 -12.41 -4.00 19.09
CA TYR A 106 -11.53 -4.26 20.26
C TYR A 106 -11.15 -5.73 20.45
N ILE A 107 -11.62 -6.61 19.55
CA ILE A 107 -11.39 -8.04 19.55
C ILE A 107 -10.90 -8.43 18.14
N GLN A 108 -10.13 -9.51 18.05
CA GLN A 108 -9.58 -9.99 16.77
C GLN A 108 -10.68 -10.24 15.73
N VAL A 109 -10.60 -9.52 14.61
CA VAL A 109 -11.39 -9.74 13.40
C VAL A 109 -10.46 -10.19 12.29
N LYS A 110 -10.84 -11.19 11.51
CA LYS A 110 -10.14 -11.59 10.29
C LYS A 110 -10.95 -11.18 9.06
N GLN A 111 -10.47 -10.18 8.33
CA GLN A 111 -11.03 -9.73 7.07
C GLN A 111 -10.24 -10.36 5.90
N ILE A 112 -10.95 -10.89 4.90
CA ILE A 112 -10.33 -11.56 3.75
C ILE A 112 -10.83 -10.94 2.46
N LEU A 113 -9.89 -10.58 1.58
CA LEU A 113 -10.12 -10.28 0.18
C LEU A 113 -9.34 -11.29 -0.66
N ASN A 114 -10.05 -12.08 -1.45
CA ASN A 114 -9.46 -13.18 -2.22
C ASN A 114 -9.73 -13.00 -3.71
N ARG A 115 -8.69 -13.07 -4.54
CA ARG A 115 -8.74 -13.03 -6.01
C ARG A 115 -9.63 -11.92 -6.58
N THR A 116 -9.71 -10.80 -5.86
CA THR A 116 -10.54 -9.64 -6.19
C THR A 116 -9.75 -8.71 -7.10
N THR A 117 -10.43 -8.13 -8.08
CA THR A 117 -9.81 -7.26 -9.09
C THR A 117 -10.33 -5.83 -9.00
N PHE A 118 -9.42 -4.88 -9.14
CA PHE A 118 -9.70 -3.45 -9.22
C PHE A 118 -9.13 -2.94 -10.54
N TYR A 119 -10.00 -2.50 -11.44
CA TYR A 119 -9.61 -1.96 -12.73
C TYR A 119 -10.04 -0.50 -12.85
N ASN A 120 -9.07 0.37 -13.13
CA ASN A 120 -9.31 1.79 -13.41
C ASN A 120 -10.15 2.46 -12.31
N CYS A 121 -9.91 2.09 -11.05
CA CYS A 121 -10.59 2.69 -9.91
C CYS A 121 -9.80 3.91 -9.42
N GLU A 122 -10.53 4.95 -9.00
CA GLU A 122 -9.94 6.25 -8.71
C GLU A 122 -10.36 6.75 -7.33
N ALA A 123 -9.39 7.34 -6.62
CA ALA A 123 -9.64 8.02 -5.35
C ALA A 123 -9.12 9.45 -5.40
N GLN A 124 -9.84 10.41 -4.81
CA GLN A 124 -9.35 11.78 -4.69
C GLN A 124 -8.23 11.96 -3.67
N SER A 125 -8.11 11.03 -2.70
CA SER A 125 -7.16 11.15 -1.60
C SER A 125 -6.37 9.87 -1.35
N GLN A 126 -7.02 8.75 -1.04
CA GLN A 126 -6.30 7.54 -0.61
C GLN A 126 -6.91 6.29 -1.23
N GLY A 127 -6.05 5.39 -1.71
CA GLY A 127 -6.44 4.06 -2.17
C GLY A 127 -7.28 4.09 -3.44
N GLY A 128 -6.66 4.30 -4.61
CA GLY A 128 -7.42 4.34 -5.87
C GLY A 128 -8.27 3.09 -6.10
N GLY A 129 -7.74 1.91 -5.81
CA GLY A 129 -8.53 0.68 -5.71
C GLY A 129 -9.16 0.50 -4.33
N MET A 130 -8.34 0.51 -3.28
CA MET A 130 -8.81 0.26 -1.92
C MET A 130 -8.13 1.14 -0.89
N PHE A 131 -8.92 1.67 0.05
CA PHE A 131 -8.42 2.25 1.28
C PHE A 131 -8.90 1.44 2.48
N ALA A 132 -7.97 1.00 3.32
CA ALA A 132 -8.28 0.21 4.50
C ALA A 132 -7.70 0.84 5.77
N GLN A 133 -8.56 1.01 6.77
CA GLN A 133 -8.23 1.51 8.10
C GLN A 133 -8.48 0.42 9.15
N VAL A 134 -7.45 0.02 9.87
CA VAL A 134 -7.52 -1.05 10.89
C VAL A 134 -6.97 -0.51 12.21
N PHE A 135 -7.87 -0.20 13.14
CA PHE A 135 -7.55 0.70 14.27
C PHE A 135 -7.37 0.02 15.63
N HIS A 136 -7.62 -1.28 15.75
CA HIS A 136 -7.66 -1.95 17.05
C HIS A 136 -6.95 -3.31 17.03
N SER A 137 -6.66 -3.83 18.22
CA SER A 137 -5.74 -4.93 18.45
C SER A 137 -6.18 -6.27 17.90
N ASN A 138 -5.19 -7.00 17.37
CA ASN A 138 -5.26 -8.38 16.89
C ASN A 138 -6.10 -8.59 15.62
N CYS A 139 -6.53 -7.53 14.94
CA CYS A 139 -7.20 -7.65 13.64
C CYS A 139 -6.24 -8.16 12.56
N ILE A 140 -6.75 -9.01 11.66
CA ILE A 140 -6.02 -9.55 10.52
C ILE A 140 -6.70 -9.06 9.24
N LEU A 141 -5.97 -8.36 8.39
CA LEU A 141 -6.39 -8.10 7.00
C LEU A 141 -5.60 -9.01 6.08
N GLN A 142 -6.29 -9.89 5.36
CA GLN A 142 -5.69 -10.86 4.45
C GLN A 142 -6.04 -10.52 2.99
N LEU A 143 -5.02 -10.27 2.17
CA LEU A 143 -5.16 -10.09 0.72
C LEU A 143 -4.56 -11.31 0.01
N ILE A 144 -5.34 -11.99 -0.82
CA ILE A 144 -4.90 -13.22 -1.50
C ILE A 144 -5.03 -13.02 -3.01
N GLY A 145 -3.92 -12.98 -3.75
CA GLY A 145 -3.95 -12.89 -5.22
C GLY A 145 -4.76 -11.70 -5.76
N VAL A 146 -4.74 -10.56 -5.06
CA VAL A 146 -5.52 -9.37 -5.41
C VAL A 146 -4.79 -8.58 -6.50
N VAL A 147 -5.54 -8.07 -7.47
CA VAL A 147 -4.99 -7.31 -8.61
C VAL A 147 -5.53 -5.88 -8.59
N PHE A 148 -4.62 -4.92 -8.61
CA PHE A 148 -4.89 -3.51 -8.84
C PHE A 148 -4.29 -3.13 -10.19
N GLU A 149 -5.13 -2.76 -11.16
CA GLU A 149 -4.70 -2.35 -12.49
C GLU A 149 -5.25 -0.97 -12.82
N LYS A 150 -4.36 -0.05 -13.23
CA LYS A 150 -4.68 1.34 -13.62
C LYS A 150 -5.40 2.13 -12.53
N CYS A 151 -5.27 1.72 -11.27
CA CYS A 151 -5.87 2.46 -10.17
C CYS A 151 -5.06 3.71 -9.82
N ALA A 152 -5.74 4.80 -9.47
CA ALA A 152 -5.11 6.08 -9.21
C ALA A 152 -5.64 6.78 -7.95
N ALA A 153 -4.73 7.40 -7.19
CA ALA A 153 -5.07 8.30 -6.09
C ALA A 153 -4.59 9.72 -6.42
N PHE A 154 -5.50 10.63 -6.73
CA PHE A 154 -5.19 11.96 -7.23
C PHE A 154 -4.91 12.98 -6.11
N GLY A 155 -4.62 14.22 -6.51
CA GLY A 155 -4.42 15.35 -5.62
C GLY A 155 -3.02 15.43 -5.01
N SER A 156 -2.68 16.60 -4.47
CA SER A 156 -1.37 16.86 -3.84
C SER A 156 -1.09 16.02 -2.60
N TYR A 157 -2.11 15.30 -2.11
CA TYR A 157 -2.03 14.42 -0.94
C TYR A 157 -2.36 12.96 -1.28
N GLY A 158 -2.46 12.63 -2.58
CA GLY A 158 -2.83 11.31 -3.09
C GLY A 158 -1.92 10.20 -2.57
N ARG A 159 -2.47 9.15 -1.95
CA ARG A 159 -1.69 8.02 -1.41
C ARG A 159 -2.20 6.68 -1.90
N GLY A 160 -1.29 5.81 -2.34
CA GLY A 160 -1.61 4.43 -2.69
C GLY A 160 -2.56 4.33 -3.89
N GLY A 161 -2.05 4.41 -5.11
CA GLY A 161 -2.89 4.33 -6.30
C GLY A 161 -3.66 3.02 -6.40
N GLY A 162 -3.03 1.88 -6.10
CA GLY A 162 -3.73 0.62 -5.91
C GLY A 162 -4.39 0.55 -4.53
N ILE A 163 -3.57 0.59 -3.49
CA ILE A 163 -4.02 0.43 -2.10
C ILE A 163 -3.36 1.43 -1.16
N SER A 164 -4.14 1.98 -0.23
CA SER A 164 -3.63 2.70 0.94
C SER A 164 -4.06 1.97 2.21
N LEU A 165 -3.15 1.87 3.18
CA LEU A 165 -3.32 1.11 4.41
C LEU A 165 -2.91 1.95 5.61
N ASP A 166 -3.85 2.16 6.53
CA ASP A 166 -3.59 2.74 7.86
C ASP A 166 -3.79 1.66 8.91
N VAL A 167 -2.71 1.24 9.57
CA VAL A 167 -2.75 0.16 10.57
C VAL A 167 -2.26 0.65 11.94
N ARG A 168 -3.04 0.34 12.98
CA ARG A 168 -2.75 0.68 14.40
C ARG A 168 -2.55 -0.57 15.27
N THR A 169 -2.41 -0.36 16.58
CA THR A 169 -1.91 -1.30 17.60
C THR A 169 -2.45 -2.72 17.44
N GLY A 170 -1.57 -3.71 17.35
CA GLY A 170 -1.85 -5.15 17.31
C GLY A 170 -2.34 -5.71 15.97
N THR A 171 -2.40 -4.93 14.88
CA THR A 171 -2.89 -5.40 13.58
C THR A 171 -1.85 -6.21 12.81
N LEU A 172 -2.28 -7.32 12.19
CA LEU A 172 -1.49 -8.14 11.28
C LEU A 172 -2.05 -8.04 9.85
N LEU A 173 -1.32 -7.36 8.97
CA LEU A 173 -1.60 -7.41 7.53
C LEU A 173 -0.86 -8.61 6.94
N LEU A 174 -1.58 -9.46 6.21
CA LEU A 174 -1.06 -10.63 5.52
C LEU A 174 -1.40 -10.54 4.05
N MET A 175 -0.39 -10.67 3.20
CA MET A 175 -0.61 -10.88 1.77
C MET A 175 -0.18 -12.32 1.44
N TYR A 176 -0.93 -12.97 0.55
CA TYR A 176 -0.69 -14.35 0.11
C TYR A 176 -0.93 -14.46 -1.38
N GLU A 177 -0.27 -15.45 -2.00
CA GLU A 177 -0.17 -15.54 -3.47
C GLU A 177 0.37 -14.24 -4.08
N THR A 178 0.46 -14.15 -5.40
CA THR A 178 1.00 -12.96 -6.04
C THR A 178 -0.03 -11.84 -6.08
N CYS A 179 0.18 -10.77 -5.31
CA CYS A 179 -0.61 -9.54 -5.43
C CYS A 179 0.05 -8.60 -6.45
N GLN A 180 -0.75 -8.06 -7.38
CA GLN A 180 -0.26 -7.29 -8.52
C GLN A 180 -0.73 -5.84 -8.48
N TYR A 181 0.18 -4.93 -8.78
CA TYR A 181 -0.03 -3.48 -8.87
C TYR A 181 0.50 -3.03 -10.23
N LEU A 182 -0.40 -2.86 -11.19
CA LEU A 182 -0.07 -2.68 -12.59
C LEU A 182 -0.52 -1.29 -13.04
N ASN A 183 0.42 -0.46 -13.49
CA ASN A 183 0.12 0.90 -13.97
C ASN A 183 -0.60 1.77 -12.94
N CYS A 184 -0.37 1.54 -11.64
CA CYS A 184 -0.99 2.32 -10.58
C CYS A 184 -0.24 3.64 -10.37
N SER A 185 -0.96 4.69 -9.96
CA SER A 185 -0.33 5.98 -9.69
C SER A 185 -0.91 6.72 -8.51
N SER A 186 -0.08 7.51 -7.82
CA SER A 186 -0.55 8.43 -6.78
C SER A 186 0.10 9.80 -6.89
N GLY A 187 -0.64 10.83 -6.49
CA GLY A 187 -0.13 12.21 -6.53
C GLY A 187 1.02 12.48 -5.55
N TRP A 188 1.14 11.68 -4.47
CA TRP A 188 2.11 11.90 -3.41
C TRP A 188 2.87 10.66 -2.98
N LEU A 189 2.23 9.71 -2.28
CA LEU A 189 2.93 8.59 -1.63
C LEU A 189 2.50 7.26 -2.22
N GLY A 190 3.44 6.43 -2.69
CA GLY A 190 3.17 5.05 -3.07
C GLY A 190 2.29 4.93 -4.32
N GLY A 191 2.87 4.74 -5.50
CA GLY A 191 2.07 4.68 -6.73
C GLY A 191 1.17 3.45 -6.77
N GLY A 192 1.69 2.30 -6.37
CA GLY A 192 0.90 1.08 -6.16
C GLY A 192 0.35 0.98 -4.73
N CYS A 193 1.22 1.14 -3.74
CA CYS A 193 0.88 0.85 -2.34
C CYS A 193 1.41 1.93 -1.38
N HIS A 194 0.56 2.41 -0.48
CA HIS A 194 0.97 3.22 0.67
C HIS A 194 0.62 2.52 1.97
N ILE A 195 1.57 2.49 2.90
CA ILE A 195 1.41 1.87 4.22
C ILE A 195 1.85 2.85 5.29
N LEU A 196 0.96 3.11 6.24
CA LEU A 196 1.20 3.86 7.46
C LEU A 196 0.97 2.96 8.67
N CYS A 197 2.04 2.71 9.43
CA CYS A 197 2.02 1.99 10.70
C CYS A 197 2.34 2.97 11.84
N PHE A 198 1.46 3.08 12.85
CA PHE A 198 1.71 3.96 14.00
C PHE A 198 1.15 3.41 15.32
N GLN A 199 1.83 3.69 16.46
CA GLN A 199 1.44 3.31 17.83
C GLN A 199 1.46 1.80 18.14
N THR A 200 2.51 1.05 17.76
CA THR A 200 2.35 -0.38 17.52
C THR A 200 3.50 -1.35 17.82
N ASN A 201 3.25 -2.33 18.70
CA ASN A 201 3.90 -3.65 18.65
C ASN A 201 3.57 -4.47 17.35
N ASN A 202 3.43 -3.84 16.17
CA ASN A 202 2.87 -4.46 14.96
C ASN A 202 3.90 -5.24 14.16
N ASN A 203 3.55 -6.47 13.81
CA ASN A 203 4.14 -7.20 12.70
C ASN A 203 3.29 -6.94 11.45
N VAL A 204 3.70 -6.03 10.58
CA VAL A 204 3.11 -5.88 9.24
C VAL A 204 3.90 -6.74 8.27
N GLN A 205 3.38 -7.90 7.93
CA GLN A 205 4.09 -8.81 7.03
C GLN A 205 3.58 -8.63 5.60
N ILE A 206 4.37 -7.97 4.76
CA ILE A 206 4.19 -8.01 3.30
C ILE A 206 4.90 -9.27 2.80
N THR A 207 4.34 -10.43 3.16
CA THR A 207 4.82 -11.72 2.66
C THR A 207 4.14 -12.09 1.36
N GLY A 208 4.82 -12.93 0.60
CA GLY A 208 4.30 -13.39 -0.68
C GLY A 208 4.91 -12.59 -1.82
N GLN A 209 4.65 -13.05 -3.02
CA GLN A 209 5.20 -12.44 -4.21
C GLN A 209 4.42 -11.16 -4.50
N HIS A 210 5.11 -10.04 -4.65
CA HIS A 210 4.49 -8.80 -5.07
C HIS A 210 5.02 -8.42 -6.43
N GLU A 211 4.13 -7.98 -7.31
CA GLU A 211 4.51 -7.44 -8.60
C GLU A 211 4.04 -6.00 -8.69
N PHE A 212 4.98 -5.07 -8.62
CA PHE A 212 4.75 -3.67 -8.95
C PHE A 212 5.32 -3.42 -10.33
N ASP A 213 4.46 -3.24 -11.33
CA ASP A 213 4.88 -2.95 -12.70
C ASP A 213 4.34 -1.57 -13.12
N ASN A 214 5.26 -0.70 -13.55
CA ASN A 214 4.98 0.63 -14.08
C ASN A 214 4.16 1.51 -13.11
N CYS A 215 4.45 1.42 -11.81
CA CYS A 215 3.82 2.26 -10.80
C CYS A 215 4.54 3.62 -10.67
N SER A 216 3.81 4.70 -10.38
CA SER A 216 4.43 6.03 -10.24
C SER A 216 3.84 6.91 -9.15
N SER A 217 4.69 7.72 -8.51
CA SER A 217 4.27 8.70 -7.49
C SER A 217 5.28 9.84 -7.31
N TYR A 218 5.00 10.76 -6.38
CA TYR A 218 6.02 11.73 -5.96
C TYR A 218 7.11 11.05 -5.10
N VAL A 219 6.74 10.19 -4.17
CA VAL A 219 7.62 9.45 -3.25
C VAL A 219 7.21 7.98 -3.19
N GLY A 220 8.16 7.07 -3.45
CA GLY A 220 7.91 5.64 -3.50
C GLY A 220 7.07 5.27 -4.72
N GLY A 221 7.68 5.15 -5.90
CA GLY A 221 6.93 4.96 -7.15
C GLY A 221 6.09 3.69 -7.13
N GLY A 222 6.64 2.58 -6.66
CA GLY A 222 5.88 1.35 -6.35
C GLY A 222 5.19 1.45 -4.99
N MET A 223 5.99 1.64 -3.94
CA MET A 223 5.53 1.57 -2.56
C MET A 223 6.10 2.69 -1.69
N SER A 224 5.29 3.26 -0.81
CA SER A 224 5.72 4.18 0.24
C SER A 224 5.32 3.65 1.61
N ILE A 225 6.28 3.65 2.53
CA ILE A 225 6.17 3.10 3.87
C ILE A 225 6.49 4.18 4.90
N GLN A 226 5.65 4.28 5.93
CA GLN A 226 5.97 4.96 7.16
C GLN A 226 5.75 4.01 8.33
N ILE A 227 6.78 3.82 9.14
CA ILE A 227 6.73 2.99 10.35
C ILE A 227 7.04 3.87 11.56
N ASP A 228 6.17 3.80 12.56
CA ASP A 228 6.36 4.37 13.89
C ASP A 228 6.23 3.29 14.98
N ASP A 229 6.85 3.53 16.14
CA ASP A 229 6.69 2.78 17.39
C ASP A 229 6.86 1.24 17.31
N LYS A 230 7.97 0.68 16.78
CA LYS A 230 8.30 -0.77 16.73
C LYS A 230 7.56 -1.61 15.68
N GLY A 231 6.93 -0.98 14.70
CA GLY A 231 6.39 -1.72 13.56
C GLY A 231 7.48 -2.49 12.79
N ILE A 232 7.14 -3.68 12.29
CA ILE A 232 8.01 -4.50 11.46
C ILE A 232 7.37 -4.67 10.09
N ILE A 233 8.08 -4.29 9.02
CA ILE A 233 7.72 -4.62 7.64
C ILE A 233 8.70 -5.65 7.08
N LYS A 234 8.17 -6.73 6.50
CA LYS A 234 8.95 -7.70 5.73
C LYS A 234 8.43 -7.68 4.30
N ILE A 235 9.32 -7.55 3.32
CA ILE A 235 9.07 -7.66 1.89
C ILE A 235 9.95 -8.80 1.40
N ASN A 236 9.34 -9.84 0.83
CA ASN A 236 10.05 -11.03 0.39
C ASN A 236 9.60 -11.44 -1.02
N GLN A 237 10.48 -12.05 -1.82
CA GLN A 237 10.13 -12.63 -3.14
C GLN A 237 9.38 -11.68 -4.08
N SER A 238 9.72 -10.39 -4.04
CA SER A 238 8.97 -9.34 -4.73
C SER A 238 9.71 -8.82 -5.96
N THR A 239 8.96 -8.24 -6.90
CA THR A 239 9.49 -7.56 -8.08
C THR A 239 8.92 -6.15 -8.17
N PHE A 240 9.81 -5.19 -8.30
CA PHE A 240 9.52 -3.81 -8.66
C PHE A 240 10.12 -3.56 -10.04
N LYS A 241 9.26 -3.27 -11.02
CA LYS A 241 9.63 -3.09 -12.41
C LYS A 241 9.10 -1.77 -12.93
N ASP A 242 9.97 -1.03 -13.60
CA ASP A 242 9.65 0.23 -14.30
C ASP A 242 8.96 1.27 -13.38
N CYS A 243 9.18 1.18 -12.05
CA CYS A 243 8.55 2.05 -11.07
C CYS A 243 9.29 3.40 -10.95
N GLN A 244 8.55 4.50 -10.84
CA GLN A 244 9.11 5.84 -10.95
C GLN A 244 8.68 6.78 -9.83
N SER A 245 9.62 7.53 -9.25
CA SER A 245 9.32 8.61 -8.32
C SER A 245 9.95 9.95 -8.74
N ARG A 246 9.34 11.03 -8.28
CA ARG A 246 9.83 12.40 -8.54
C ARG A 246 10.72 12.95 -7.43
N TYR A 247 10.81 12.25 -6.29
CA TYR A 247 11.53 12.73 -5.14
C TYR A 247 12.28 11.66 -4.36
N LEU A 248 11.72 10.50 -4.00
CA LEU A 248 12.50 9.51 -3.25
C LEU A 248 12.07 8.09 -3.61
N GLY A 249 13.01 7.20 -3.92
CA GLY A 249 12.74 5.77 -4.11
C GLY A 249 11.83 5.49 -5.30
N GLY A 250 12.38 5.14 -6.48
CA GLY A 250 11.54 4.79 -7.63
C GLY A 250 10.71 3.53 -7.40
N GLY A 251 11.27 2.52 -6.76
CA GLY A 251 10.56 1.34 -6.30
C GLY A 251 9.93 1.58 -4.93
N ILE A 252 10.76 1.74 -3.89
CA ILE A 252 10.32 1.86 -2.50
C ILE A 252 10.92 3.11 -1.85
N ASN A 253 10.07 3.83 -1.11
CA ASN A 253 10.50 4.77 -0.08
C ASN A 253 10.04 4.27 1.29
N ALA A 254 10.92 4.29 2.30
CA ALA A 254 10.53 4.01 3.68
C ALA A 254 11.12 5.01 4.69
N ASN A 255 10.28 5.48 5.61
CA ASN A 255 10.68 6.26 6.78
C ASN A 255 10.44 5.44 8.05
N LEU A 256 11.50 5.18 8.81
CA LEU A 256 11.51 4.29 9.96
C LEU A 256 11.76 5.11 11.24
N ILE A 257 10.77 5.18 12.12
CA ILE A 257 10.85 5.80 13.44
C ILE A 257 10.64 4.68 14.46
N ASP A 258 11.72 4.26 15.13
CA ASP A 258 11.73 3.05 15.99
C ASP A 258 11.20 1.79 15.26
N GLY A 259 11.37 1.68 13.93
CA GLY A 259 10.75 0.63 13.10
C GLY A 259 11.76 -0.33 12.46
N THR A 260 11.30 -1.49 12.01
CA THR A 260 12.13 -2.48 11.29
C THR A 260 11.64 -2.68 9.87
N ILE A 261 12.56 -2.65 8.90
CA ILE A 261 12.27 -3.10 7.53
C ILE A 261 13.22 -4.24 7.13
N ASN A 262 12.66 -5.32 6.59
CA ASN A 262 13.38 -6.45 6.03
C ASN A 262 13.00 -6.59 4.55
N ILE A 263 13.97 -6.54 3.65
CA ILE A 263 13.79 -6.76 2.21
C ILE A 263 14.63 -7.98 1.83
N GLU A 264 14.00 -9.02 1.32
CA GLU A 264 14.65 -10.29 1.01
C GLU A 264 14.18 -10.83 -0.35
N ASP A 265 15.04 -11.52 -1.08
CA ASP A 265 14.69 -12.18 -2.36
C ASP A 265 13.98 -11.25 -3.36
N THR A 266 14.32 -9.95 -3.37
CA THR A 266 13.56 -8.93 -4.10
C THR A 266 14.36 -8.38 -5.28
N THR A 267 13.69 -8.21 -6.42
CA THR A 267 14.28 -7.63 -7.63
C THR A 267 13.70 -6.24 -7.90
N PHE A 268 14.59 -5.26 -8.06
CA PHE A 268 14.28 -3.94 -8.57
C PHE A 268 14.86 -3.82 -9.98
N SER A 269 14.01 -3.57 -10.97
CA SER A 269 14.40 -3.45 -12.38
C SER A 269 13.88 -2.14 -12.97
N ASN A 270 14.77 -1.38 -13.60
CA ASN A 270 14.49 -0.08 -14.23
C ASN A 270 13.74 0.90 -13.31
N CYS A 271 13.90 0.78 -11.99
CA CYS A 271 13.26 1.68 -11.05
C CYS A 271 14.05 2.98 -10.96
N ASN A 272 13.37 4.11 -11.11
CA ASN A 272 14.04 5.41 -11.25
C ASN A 272 13.47 6.50 -10.35
N CYS A 273 14.34 7.39 -9.89
CA CYS A 273 13.98 8.60 -9.18
C CYS A 273 14.50 9.83 -9.93
N THR A 274 13.72 10.90 -10.04
CA THR A 274 14.15 12.13 -10.72
C THR A 274 14.65 13.18 -9.71
N GLN A 275 15.69 13.95 -10.04
CA GLN A 275 16.12 15.09 -9.23
C GLN A 275 14.96 16.07 -8.96
N PRO A 276 14.87 16.70 -7.77
CA PRO A 276 15.86 16.74 -6.68
C PRO A 276 15.83 15.50 -5.75
N GLY A 277 15.35 14.37 -6.24
CA GLY A 277 15.31 13.14 -5.50
C GLY A 277 16.58 12.28 -5.41
N ASN A 278 16.48 11.23 -4.58
CA ASN A 278 17.55 10.27 -4.30
C ASN A 278 17.00 8.83 -4.24
N GLY A 279 17.89 7.84 -4.45
CA GLY A 279 17.54 6.42 -4.38
C GLY A 279 16.71 6.00 -5.59
N GLY A 280 17.36 5.64 -6.70
CA GLY A 280 16.66 5.30 -7.94
C GLY A 280 15.66 4.16 -7.76
N ALA A 281 16.02 3.10 -7.05
CA ALA A 281 15.09 2.05 -6.65
C ALA A 281 14.59 2.21 -5.20
N LEU A 282 15.50 2.40 -4.26
CA LEU A 282 15.22 2.30 -2.83
C LEU A 282 15.73 3.54 -2.12
N TYR A 283 14.86 4.17 -1.35
CA TYR A 283 15.22 5.21 -0.39
C TYR A 283 14.79 4.81 1.02
N LEU A 284 15.71 4.80 1.98
CA LEU A 284 15.42 4.51 3.39
C LEU A 284 15.88 5.66 4.29
N ASN A 285 15.02 6.06 5.22
CA ASN A 285 15.37 6.95 6.32
C ASN A 285 15.27 6.19 7.65
N GLN A 286 16.40 6.02 8.33
CA GLN A 286 16.55 5.24 9.55
C GLN A 286 16.79 6.15 10.76
N ARG A 287 15.80 6.27 11.64
CA ARG A 287 16.01 6.91 12.96
C ARG A 287 16.80 6.00 13.91
N SER A 288 17.34 6.55 14.99
CA SER A 288 18.30 5.91 15.90
C SER A 288 17.98 4.49 16.39
N SER A 289 16.70 4.16 16.64
CA SER A 289 16.27 2.83 17.11
C SER A 289 15.77 1.89 16.01
N SER A 290 15.78 2.34 14.75
CA SER A 290 15.23 1.58 13.62
C SER A 290 16.22 0.56 13.07
N LEU A 291 15.71 -0.52 12.49
CA LEU A 291 16.51 -1.62 11.95
C LEU A 291 16.31 -1.77 10.44
N ILE A 292 17.40 -1.95 9.69
CA ILE A 292 17.38 -2.23 8.25
C ILE A 292 18.03 -3.59 7.99
N SER A 293 17.33 -4.43 7.22
CA SER A 293 17.89 -5.65 6.62
C SER A 293 17.55 -5.72 5.14
N ILE A 294 18.56 -5.89 4.28
CA ILE A 294 18.40 -6.09 2.83
C ILE A 294 19.28 -7.27 2.41
N ILE A 295 18.66 -8.36 1.98
CA ILE A 295 19.34 -9.64 1.73
C ILE A 295 18.91 -10.21 0.37
N ASN A 296 19.83 -10.89 -0.32
CA ASN A 296 19.56 -11.66 -1.54
C ASN A 296 18.72 -10.90 -2.58
N SER A 297 19.03 -9.62 -2.79
CA SER A 297 18.21 -8.71 -3.60
C SER A 297 19.01 -8.14 -4.76
N SER A 298 18.34 -7.96 -5.90
CA SER A 298 18.96 -7.53 -7.15
C SER A 298 18.45 -6.16 -7.58
N PHE A 299 19.37 -5.31 -8.06
CA PHE A 299 19.08 -3.98 -8.57
C PHE A 299 19.64 -3.88 -9.99
N ILE A 300 18.75 -3.73 -10.96
CA ILE A 300 19.05 -3.84 -12.38
C ILE A 300 18.60 -2.56 -13.08
N ASN A 301 19.54 -1.83 -13.66
CA ASN A 301 19.32 -0.61 -14.44
C ASN A 301 18.54 0.48 -13.68
N CYS A 302 18.66 0.52 -12.35
CA CYS A 302 18.02 1.54 -11.53
C CYS A 302 18.82 2.84 -11.53
N LYS A 303 18.15 3.99 -11.62
CA LYS A 303 18.84 5.26 -11.84
C LYS A 303 18.24 6.42 -11.05
N THR A 304 19.10 7.37 -10.70
CA THR A 304 18.64 8.74 -10.48
C THR A 304 18.79 9.55 -11.77
N ILE A 305 17.76 10.28 -12.14
CA ILE A 305 17.65 11.02 -13.41
C ILE A 305 17.88 12.51 -13.14
N SER A 306 18.70 13.16 -13.97
CA SER A 306 18.97 14.58 -13.83
C SER A 306 17.78 15.45 -14.25
N ASN A 307 17.45 16.43 -13.42
CA ASN A 307 16.39 17.43 -13.64
C ASN A 307 16.66 18.73 -12.85
N SER A 308 17.85 18.87 -12.24
CA SER A 308 18.27 20.06 -11.49
C SER A 308 19.76 20.31 -11.72
N SER A 309 20.17 21.58 -11.70
CA SER A 309 21.60 21.94 -11.63
C SER A 309 22.18 21.77 -10.22
N ASN A 310 21.35 21.50 -9.21
CA ASN A 310 21.79 21.33 -7.83
C ASN A 310 22.42 19.95 -7.63
N GLN A 311 23.72 19.95 -7.32
CA GLN A 311 24.52 18.74 -7.16
C GLN A 311 24.33 18.05 -5.79
N SER A 312 23.55 18.66 -4.89
CA SER A 312 23.20 18.11 -3.57
C SER A 312 22.15 16.97 -3.63
N TYR A 313 21.74 16.55 -4.82
CA TYR A 313 20.72 15.53 -5.05
C TYR A 313 21.08 14.59 -6.20
N GLY A 314 20.31 13.51 -6.34
CA GLY A 314 20.51 12.50 -7.36
C GLY A 314 21.53 11.43 -6.96
N TRP A 315 21.69 11.18 -5.67
CA TRP A 315 22.62 10.17 -5.14
C TRP A 315 21.95 8.82 -4.94
N GLY A 316 22.72 7.74 -5.04
CA GLY A 316 22.20 6.38 -4.83
C GLY A 316 21.40 5.90 -6.04
N GLY A 317 22.07 5.53 -7.12
CA GLY A 317 21.40 5.13 -8.37
C GLY A 317 20.48 3.92 -8.18
N ALA A 318 20.86 2.97 -7.33
CA ALA A 318 19.94 1.95 -6.83
C ALA A 318 19.40 2.31 -5.45
N ILE A 319 20.28 2.49 -4.46
CA ILE A 319 19.92 2.60 -3.05
C ILE A 319 20.46 3.91 -2.47
N ASN A 320 19.62 4.64 -1.75
CA ASN A 320 20.03 5.74 -0.88
C ASN A 320 19.52 5.50 0.54
N ILE A 321 20.40 5.60 1.53
CA ILE A 321 20.04 5.43 2.94
C ILE A 321 20.54 6.62 3.74
N GLN A 322 19.64 7.26 4.47
CA GLN A 322 19.96 8.23 5.50
C GLN A 322 19.76 7.56 6.85
N THR A 323 20.79 7.54 7.69
CA THR A 323 20.71 6.98 9.04
C THR A 323 21.12 8.02 10.07
N GLU A 324 20.43 8.04 11.21
CA GLU A 324 20.81 8.82 12.40
C GLU A 324 21.77 8.05 13.31
N ILE A 325 22.05 6.78 13.01
CA ILE A 325 23.01 5.99 13.76
C ILE A 325 24.42 6.43 13.33
N THR A 326 25.26 6.82 14.29
CA THR A 326 26.65 7.20 14.03
C THR A 326 27.45 6.03 13.49
N ALA A 327 28.47 6.32 12.68
CA ALA A 327 29.29 5.30 12.04
C ALA A 327 29.90 4.29 13.02
N GLU A 328 30.27 4.71 14.23
CA GLU A 328 30.82 3.85 15.29
C GLU A 328 29.81 2.88 15.91
N ASN A 329 28.50 3.18 15.81
CA ASN A 329 27.42 2.38 16.38
C ASN A 329 26.70 1.51 15.34
N LEU A 330 26.96 1.72 14.05
CA LEU A 330 26.44 0.84 12.99
C LEU A 330 27.04 -0.56 13.11
N ASN A 331 26.18 -1.56 13.20
CA ASN A 331 26.58 -2.95 13.33
C ASN A 331 25.51 -3.90 12.77
N GLN A 332 25.82 -5.20 12.71
CA GLN A 332 24.93 -6.19 12.09
C GLN A 332 23.56 -6.34 12.75
N GLN A 333 23.36 -5.86 13.99
CA GLN A 333 22.06 -5.92 14.66
C GLN A 333 21.11 -4.82 14.21
N ASN A 334 21.63 -3.66 13.77
CA ASN A 334 20.82 -2.50 13.36
C ASN A 334 20.86 -2.21 11.86
N PHE A 335 21.88 -2.71 11.16
CA PHE A 335 22.08 -2.45 9.74
C PHE A 335 22.72 -3.66 9.07
N LEU A 336 21.95 -4.37 8.25
CA LEU A 336 22.40 -5.55 7.53
C LEU A 336 22.12 -5.42 6.03
N MET A 337 23.18 -5.51 5.22
CA MET A 337 23.10 -5.59 3.76
C MET A 337 24.00 -6.72 3.28
N ARG A 338 23.43 -7.76 2.64
CA ARG A 338 24.17 -8.97 2.27
C ARG A 338 23.65 -9.57 0.96
N ASP A 339 24.54 -10.20 0.19
CA ASP A 339 24.18 -10.95 -1.02
C ASP A 339 23.41 -10.09 -2.04
N LEU A 340 23.89 -8.87 -2.29
CA LEU A 340 23.25 -7.91 -3.19
C LEU A 340 23.90 -7.89 -4.57
N ILE A 341 23.09 -7.82 -5.62
CA ILE A 341 23.53 -7.75 -7.02
C ILE A 341 23.18 -6.37 -7.59
N PHE A 342 24.15 -5.70 -8.22
CA PHE A 342 23.94 -4.42 -8.92
C PHE A 342 24.40 -4.54 -10.37
N ILE A 343 23.50 -4.25 -11.32
CA ILE A 343 23.76 -4.33 -12.75
C ILE A 343 23.29 -3.03 -13.41
N GLY A 344 24.19 -2.27 -14.02
CA GLY A 344 23.81 -1.09 -14.83
C GLY A 344 23.17 0.07 -14.07
N CYS A 345 23.29 0.12 -12.74
CA CYS A 345 22.77 1.22 -11.93
C CYS A 345 23.64 2.48 -12.05
N SER A 346 23.02 3.65 -12.06
CA SER A 346 23.74 4.92 -12.23
C SER A 346 23.11 6.05 -11.44
N ALA A 347 23.96 6.88 -10.84
CA ALA A 347 23.54 8.08 -10.13
C ALA A 347 23.92 9.35 -10.93
N VAL A 348 23.18 10.44 -10.72
CA VAL A 348 23.59 11.76 -11.19
C VAL A 348 24.96 12.11 -10.60
N ASN A 349 25.83 12.70 -11.42
CA ASN A 349 27.23 13.02 -11.08
C ASN A 349 28.08 11.81 -10.65
N SER A 350 27.60 10.59 -10.89
CA SER A 350 28.24 9.35 -10.45
C SER A 350 28.42 9.20 -8.93
N ILE A 351 27.63 9.92 -8.12
CA ILE A 351 27.73 9.87 -6.66
C ILE A 351 26.86 8.72 -6.12
N GLY A 352 27.53 7.64 -5.69
CA GLY A 352 26.83 6.44 -5.21
C GLY A 352 26.02 5.76 -6.29
N ASN A 353 26.65 5.45 -7.44
CA ASN A 353 25.98 4.80 -8.59
C ASN A 353 25.11 3.60 -8.20
N ASN A 354 25.61 2.78 -7.28
CA ASN A 354 24.85 1.68 -6.70
C ASN A 354 24.21 2.14 -5.38
N ILE A 355 25.03 2.47 -4.40
CA ILE A 355 24.60 2.75 -3.03
C ILE A 355 25.19 4.08 -2.56
N HIS A 356 24.38 4.88 -1.89
CA HIS A 356 24.81 6.02 -1.09
C HIS A 356 24.27 5.86 0.34
N ILE A 357 25.14 5.95 1.35
CA ILE A 357 24.77 5.89 2.77
C ILE A 357 25.30 7.14 3.44
N TYR A 358 24.42 7.86 4.13
CA TYR A 358 24.76 9.04 4.92
C TYR A 358 24.54 8.75 6.40
N THR A 359 25.56 9.03 7.22
CA THR A 359 25.59 8.87 8.69
C THR A 359 26.12 10.18 9.30
N PRO A 360 25.60 10.62 10.46
CA PRO A 360 25.97 11.87 11.13
C PRO A 360 27.37 11.86 11.76
#